data_AF-A0AAD6YDH3-F1
#
_entry.id   AF-A0AAD6YDH3-F1
#
_cell.length_a   1.000
_cell.length_b   1.000
_cell.length_c   1.000
_cell.angle_alpha   90.00
_cell.angle_beta   90.00
_cell.angle_gamma   90.00
#
_symmetry.space_group_name_H-M   'P 1'
#
loop_
_entity.id
_entity.type
_entity.pdbx_description
1 polymer ?
#
loop_
_entity_poly.entity_id
_entity_poly.type
_entity_poly.pdbx_seq_one_letter_code
_entity_poly.pdbx_strand_id
1 'polypeptide(L)'
;MPVISCPTGKGSPWQVGFIHNSYTYNGPLQKFTNLTESFFDISWYVSVASFATTGTDNVPGATRSGLFAGGIFNESLTAYLHNSETLEYTYLGMPSTSTQPPLKYHSYAETFRFESICNGRATYIDVITYSCIDNQVVAYNSWYTLHTTSFQAMAASLGATVMAGDCPRS
;
A
#
# COMPACT_ATOMS: atom_id res chain seq x y z
N MET A 1 -8.37 -8.49 8.74
CA MET A 1 -7.01 -7.91 8.77
C MET A 1 -6.08 -8.87 9.48
N PRO A 2 -4.89 -9.17 8.91
CA PRO A 2 -3.93 -10.07 9.55
C PRO A 2 -3.36 -9.44 10.83
N VAL A 3 -3.05 -10.30 11.80
CA VAL A 3 -2.58 -9.87 13.13
C VAL A 3 -1.08 -9.63 13.08
N ILE A 4 -0.65 -8.38 13.29
CA ILE A 4 0.76 -8.07 13.56
C ILE A 4 1.06 -8.26 15.06
N SER A 5 2.26 -8.74 15.39
CA SER A 5 2.71 -8.89 16.77
C SER A 5 4.00 -8.11 16.98
N CYS A 6 3.96 -7.08 17.84
CA CYS A 6 5.17 -6.36 18.19
C CYS A 6 6.00 -7.20 19.17
N PRO A 7 7.33 -7.25 19.02
CA PRO A 7 8.20 -7.95 19.97
C PRO A 7 7.95 -7.44 21.39
N THR A 8 7.77 -8.35 22.35
CA THR A 8 7.63 -8.01 23.77
C THR A 8 8.96 -8.31 24.48
N GLY A 9 9.53 -7.33 25.17
CA GLY A 9 10.81 -7.48 25.89
C GLY A 9 11.19 -6.23 26.68
N LYS A 10 11.86 -6.39 27.83
CA LYS A 10 12.31 -5.27 28.68
C LYS A 10 13.19 -4.31 27.85
N GLY A 11 12.78 -3.04 27.78
CA GLY A 11 13.49 -1.99 27.03
C GLY A 11 13.08 -1.84 25.57
N SER A 12 11.97 -2.45 25.14
CA SER A 12 11.41 -2.28 23.79
C SER A 12 10.48 -1.05 23.72
N PRO A 13 10.89 0.07 23.08
CA PRO A 13 10.05 1.25 22.91
C PRO A 13 9.07 1.11 21.71
N TRP A 14 8.78 -0.10 21.24
CA TRP A 14 7.99 -0.29 20.02
C TRP A 14 6.53 0.06 20.26
N GLN A 15 5.92 0.69 19.28
CA GLN A 15 4.54 1.13 19.37
C GLN A 15 3.75 0.57 18.18
N VAL A 16 2.50 0.18 18.44
CA VAL A 16 1.55 -0.23 17.39
C VAL A 16 1.06 1.03 16.68
N GLY A 17 1.51 1.23 15.45
CA GLY A 17 1.08 2.31 14.58
C GLY A 17 -0.15 1.92 13.76
N PHE A 18 -1.02 2.88 13.53
CA PHE A 18 -2.15 2.78 12.60
C PHE A 18 -2.14 4.01 11.70
N ILE A 19 -2.22 3.78 10.39
CA ILE A 19 -2.24 4.83 9.37
C ILE A 19 -3.36 4.49 8.40
N HIS A 20 -4.18 5.49 8.10
CA HIS A 20 -5.27 5.40 7.15
C HIS A 20 -5.15 6.56 6.15
N ASN A 21 -5.08 6.24 4.87
CA ASN A 21 -5.03 7.19 3.78
C ASN A 21 -6.15 6.87 2.78
N SER A 22 -6.95 7.87 2.44
CA SER A 22 -8.00 7.71 1.44
C SER A 22 -7.87 8.74 0.33
N TYR A 23 -8.14 8.32 -0.90
CA TYR A 23 -8.06 9.15 -2.10
C TYR A 23 -9.29 8.94 -2.98
N THR A 24 -9.67 9.95 -3.76
CA THR A 24 -10.79 9.84 -4.70
C THR A 24 -10.41 10.51 -6.01
N TYR A 25 -10.57 9.80 -7.12
CA TYR A 25 -10.15 10.24 -8.45
C TYR A 25 -11.27 10.07 -9.48
N ASN A 26 -11.38 11.00 -10.41
CA ASN A 26 -12.41 11.02 -11.47
C ASN A 26 -12.09 10.07 -12.66
N GLY A 27 -11.48 8.91 -12.39
CA GLY A 27 -11.20 7.88 -13.37
C GLY A 27 -11.87 6.56 -13.02
N PRO A 28 -12.29 5.75 -14.01
CA PRO A 28 -12.89 4.44 -13.78
C PRO A 28 -11.89 3.47 -13.14
N LEU A 29 -12.38 2.57 -12.27
CA LEU A 29 -11.58 1.59 -11.53
C LEU A 29 -10.62 0.82 -12.41
N GLN A 30 -11.08 0.36 -13.58
CA GLN A 30 -10.29 -0.44 -14.51
C GLN A 30 -8.96 0.20 -14.91
N LYS A 31 -8.90 1.54 -15.01
CA LYS A 31 -7.65 2.23 -15.33
C LYS A 31 -6.61 2.08 -14.22
N PHE A 32 -7.06 2.11 -12.96
CA PHE A 32 -6.21 1.95 -11.80
C PHE A 32 -5.79 0.50 -11.63
N THR A 33 -6.74 -0.44 -11.70
CA THR A 33 -6.44 -1.86 -11.50
C THR A 33 -5.51 -2.42 -12.57
N ASN A 34 -5.62 -1.98 -13.83
CA ASN A 34 -4.68 -2.39 -14.88
C ASN A 34 -3.20 -2.06 -14.55
N LEU A 35 -2.93 -1.07 -13.69
CA LEU A 35 -1.59 -0.73 -13.22
C LEU A 35 -1.22 -1.39 -11.89
N THR A 36 -2.20 -1.72 -11.05
CA THR A 36 -1.96 -2.10 -9.64
C THR A 36 -2.42 -3.49 -9.28
N GLU A 37 -3.01 -4.25 -10.21
CA GLU A 37 -3.60 -5.56 -9.94
C GLU A 37 -2.57 -6.63 -9.61
N SER A 38 -1.31 -6.47 -10.03
CA SER A 38 -0.25 -7.43 -9.75
C SER A 38 0.37 -7.16 -8.39
N PHE A 39 0.38 -8.17 -7.52
CA PHE A 39 1.15 -8.11 -6.29
C PHE A 39 2.65 -8.13 -6.59
N PHE A 40 3.09 -8.84 -7.63
CA PHE A 40 4.51 -8.88 -8.02
C PHE A 40 5.01 -7.58 -8.66
N ASP A 41 4.20 -6.90 -9.46
CA ASP A 41 4.54 -5.62 -10.08
C ASP A 41 4.10 -4.43 -9.21
N ILE A 42 5.09 -3.79 -8.58
CA ILE A 42 4.92 -2.60 -7.75
C ILE A 42 5.56 -1.36 -8.39
N SER A 43 5.81 -1.38 -9.70
CA SER A 43 6.45 -0.27 -10.41
C SER A 43 5.66 1.05 -10.37
N TRP A 44 4.35 0.97 -10.11
CA TRP A 44 3.48 2.13 -9.90
C TRP A 44 3.76 2.87 -8.57
N TYR A 45 4.38 2.21 -7.59
CA TYR A 45 4.68 2.78 -6.29
C TYR A 45 6.04 3.47 -6.32
N VAL A 46 6.10 4.75 -5.96
CA VAL A 46 7.31 5.54 -6.20
C VAL A 46 8.50 5.01 -5.40
N SER A 47 9.65 4.97 -6.04
CA SER A 47 10.92 4.55 -5.42
C SER A 47 10.90 3.11 -4.88
N VAL A 48 10.04 2.25 -5.43
CA VAL A 48 9.97 0.83 -5.12
C VAL A 48 10.23 0.03 -6.38
N ALA A 49 11.07 -0.99 -6.25
CA ALA A 49 11.26 -2.00 -7.28
C ALA A 49 11.30 -3.39 -6.63
N SER A 50 10.44 -4.29 -7.09
CA SER A 50 10.56 -5.72 -6.78
C SER A 50 11.69 -6.32 -7.63
N PHE A 51 12.51 -7.16 -7.01
CA PHE A 51 13.59 -7.87 -7.72
C PHE A 51 13.53 -9.39 -7.53
N ALA A 52 12.68 -9.87 -6.61
CA ALA A 52 12.46 -11.29 -6.40
C ALA A 52 10.99 -11.56 -6.03
N THR A 53 10.45 -12.65 -6.56
CA THR A 53 9.08 -13.09 -6.31
C THR A 53 9.07 -14.61 -6.14
N THR A 54 8.09 -15.15 -5.41
CA THR A 54 7.91 -16.59 -5.22
C THR A 54 6.43 -16.93 -5.12
N GLY A 55 6.04 -18.07 -5.70
CA GLY A 55 4.64 -18.50 -5.77
C GLY A 55 3.93 -18.02 -7.03
N THR A 56 2.61 -18.03 -7.00
CA THR A 56 1.75 -17.55 -8.08
C THR A 56 1.28 -16.14 -7.75
N ASP A 57 1.45 -15.19 -8.67
CA ASP A 57 1.01 -13.82 -8.47
C ASP A 57 -0.47 -13.76 -8.08
N ASN A 58 -0.82 -12.78 -7.24
CA ASN A 58 -2.20 -12.57 -6.76
C ASN A 58 -2.85 -13.72 -6.00
N VAL A 59 -2.07 -14.74 -5.59
CA VAL A 59 -2.55 -15.85 -4.75
C VAL A 59 -1.99 -15.68 -3.33
N PRO A 60 -2.84 -15.73 -2.28
CA PRO A 60 -2.36 -15.72 -0.90
C PRO A 60 -1.25 -16.75 -0.66
N GLY A 61 -0.17 -16.32 -0.01
CA GLY A 61 1.07 -17.09 0.14
C GLY A 61 2.16 -16.73 -0.88
N ALA A 62 1.83 -15.98 -1.94
CA ALA A 62 2.83 -15.37 -2.82
C ALA A 62 3.71 -14.39 -2.03
N THR A 63 5.00 -14.34 -2.34
CA THR A 63 5.93 -13.42 -1.69
C THR A 63 6.67 -12.57 -2.71
N ARG A 64 7.04 -11.37 -2.27
CA ARG A 64 7.88 -10.45 -3.04
C ARG A 64 8.94 -9.82 -2.15
N SER A 65 10.09 -9.52 -2.74
CA SER A 65 11.16 -8.75 -2.11
C SER A 65 11.59 -7.65 -3.06
N GLY A 66 11.95 -6.51 -2.48
CA GLY A 66 12.33 -5.34 -3.26
C GLY A 66 13.17 -4.37 -2.45
N LEU A 67 13.54 -3.27 -3.11
CA LEU A 67 14.24 -2.16 -2.48
C LEU A 67 13.29 -1.01 -2.22
N PHE A 68 13.40 -0.44 -1.03
CA PHE A 68 12.68 0.76 -0.63
C PHE A 68 13.55 1.61 0.30
N ALA A 69 13.80 2.87 -0.06
CA ALA A 69 14.57 3.83 0.76
C ALA A 69 15.91 3.28 1.30
N GLY A 70 16.65 2.55 0.45
CA GLY A 70 17.93 1.91 0.79
C GLY A 70 17.83 0.65 1.65
N GLY A 71 16.62 0.24 2.02
CA GLY A 71 16.31 -1.00 2.71
C GLY A 71 15.76 -2.08 1.78
N ILE A 72 15.88 -3.35 2.21
CA ILE A 72 15.17 -4.46 1.58
C ILE A 72 13.85 -4.67 2.34
N PHE A 73 12.73 -4.68 1.62
CA PHE A 73 11.47 -5.18 2.15
C PHE A 73 11.23 -6.61 1.67
N ASN A 74 10.51 -7.37 2.47
CA ASN A 74 10.04 -8.70 2.13
C ASN A 74 8.60 -8.83 2.57
N GLU A 75 7.71 -9.16 1.64
CA GLU A 75 6.28 -9.15 1.86
C GLU A 75 5.65 -10.48 1.43
N SER A 76 4.60 -10.87 2.14
CA SER A 76 3.76 -12.03 1.81
C SER A 76 2.33 -11.57 1.62
N LEU A 77 1.73 -11.92 0.48
CA LEU A 77 0.32 -11.70 0.20
C LEU A 77 -0.52 -12.60 1.12
N THR A 78 -1.54 -12.03 1.74
CA THR A 78 -2.42 -12.72 2.70
C THR A 78 -3.88 -12.75 2.27
N ALA A 79 -4.29 -11.77 1.49
CA ALA A 79 -5.63 -11.71 0.89
C ALA A 79 -5.54 -11.02 -0.47
N TYR A 80 -6.37 -11.47 -1.41
CA TYR A 80 -6.53 -10.86 -2.72
C TYR A 80 -7.97 -11.05 -3.18
N LEU A 81 -8.60 -9.96 -3.61
CA LEU A 81 -9.95 -9.90 -4.17
C LEU A 81 -9.91 -9.01 -5.39
N HIS A 82 -10.36 -9.51 -6.53
CA HIS A 82 -10.49 -8.70 -7.74
C HIS A 82 -11.79 -9.05 -8.46
N ASN A 83 -12.65 -8.05 -8.64
CA ASN A 83 -13.89 -8.14 -9.40
C ASN A 83 -14.17 -6.79 -10.10
N SER A 84 -15.33 -6.65 -10.75
CA SER A 84 -15.69 -5.45 -11.52
C SER A 84 -15.84 -4.17 -10.69
N GLU A 85 -16.03 -4.29 -9.37
CA GLU A 85 -16.31 -3.18 -8.47
C GLU A 85 -15.16 -2.92 -7.48
N THR A 86 -14.27 -3.90 -7.29
CA THR A 86 -13.24 -3.83 -6.26
C THR A 86 -11.97 -4.57 -6.66
N LEU A 87 -10.82 -3.94 -6.39
CA LEU A 87 -9.54 -4.61 -6.21
C LEU A 87 -9.10 -4.38 -4.76
N GLU A 88 -8.86 -5.46 -4.02
CA GLU A 88 -8.31 -5.39 -2.67
C GLU A 88 -7.20 -6.41 -2.53
N TYR A 89 -6.09 -6.00 -1.93
CA TYR A 89 -5.07 -6.93 -1.51
C TYR A 89 -4.44 -6.51 -0.19
N THR A 90 -4.16 -7.50 0.63
CA THR A 90 -3.54 -7.33 1.94
C THR A 90 -2.26 -8.15 2.02
N TYR A 91 -1.18 -7.55 2.47
CA TYR A 91 0.09 -8.23 2.66
C TYR A 91 0.73 -7.95 4.02
N LEU A 92 1.65 -8.82 4.41
CA LEU A 92 2.47 -8.72 5.60
C LEU A 92 3.92 -8.45 5.22
N GLY A 93 4.48 -7.36 5.74
CA GLY A 93 5.90 -7.06 5.67
C GLY A 93 6.67 -7.65 6.84
N MET A 94 7.74 -8.37 6.52
CA MET A 94 8.74 -8.86 7.48
C MET A 94 9.63 -7.72 7.99
N PRO A 95 10.39 -7.93 9.09
CA PRO A 95 11.28 -6.91 9.60
C PRO A 95 12.19 -6.32 8.52
N SER A 96 12.22 -4.99 8.46
CA SER A 96 13.00 -4.23 7.49
C SER A 96 13.52 -2.94 8.13
N THR A 97 14.51 -2.34 7.48
CA THR A 97 15.07 -1.06 7.90
C THR A 97 15.04 -0.11 6.73
N SER A 98 14.49 1.10 6.92
CA SER A 98 14.69 2.20 5.98
C SER A 98 15.93 2.99 6.40
N THR A 99 16.72 3.44 5.43
CA THR A 99 17.86 4.33 5.69
C THR A 99 17.48 5.80 5.59
N GLN A 100 16.33 6.12 4.98
CA GLN A 100 15.90 7.49 4.70
C GLN A 100 14.36 7.63 4.83
N PRO A 101 13.86 8.18 5.95
CA PRO A 101 14.57 8.40 7.21
C PRO A 101 14.95 7.07 7.87
N PRO A 102 15.97 7.05 8.76
CA PRO A 102 16.30 5.87 9.55
C PRO A 102 15.08 5.40 10.35
N LEU A 103 14.57 4.22 10.03
CA LEU A 103 13.40 3.60 10.66
C LEU A 103 13.56 2.09 10.69
N LYS A 104 13.15 1.47 11.78
CA LYS A 104 13.09 0.01 11.88
C LYS A 104 11.65 -0.46 11.94
N TYR A 105 11.25 -1.15 10.88
CA TYR A 105 10.00 -1.89 10.82
C TYR A 105 10.26 -3.27 11.40
N HIS A 106 9.52 -3.66 12.44
CA HIS A 106 9.55 -5.03 12.94
C HIS A 106 8.58 -5.92 12.17
N SER A 107 7.41 -5.38 11.86
CA SER A 107 6.41 -6.00 11.01
C SER A 107 5.41 -4.93 10.63
N TYR A 108 4.79 -5.08 9.48
CA TYR A 108 3.61 -4.29 9.13
C TYR A 108 2.62 -5.14 8.35
N ALA A 109 1.36 -4.74 8.39
CA ALA A 109 0.31 -5.24 7.54
C ALA A 109 -0.24 -4.04 6.77
N GLU A 110 -0.43 -4.19 5.48
CA GLU A 110 -1.02 -3.14 4.66
C GLU A 110 -2.11 -3.71 3.78
N THR A 111 -3.22 -2.98 3.68
CA THR A 111 -4.32 -3.29 2.77
C THR A 111 -4.50 -2.11 1.84
N PHE A 112 -4.44 -2.39 0.53
CA PHE A 112 -4.92 -1.48 -0.48
C PHE A 112 -6.28 -1.94 -0.94
N ARG A 113 -7.23 -1.02 -1.03
CA ARG A 113 -8.55 -1.24 -1.59
C ARG A 113 -8.83 -0.14 -2.62
N PHE A 114 -9.21 -0.55 -3.82
CA PHE A 114 -9.66 0.30 -4.90
C PHE A 114 -11.11 -0.06 -5.18
N GLU A 115 -12.00 0.92 -5.12
CA GLU A 115 -13.44 0.73 -5.29
C GLU A 115 -13.99 1.61 -6.39
N SER A 116 -14.83 1.00 -7.22
CA SER A 116 -15.62 1.68 -8.23
C SER A 116 -16.72 2.50 -7.56
N ILE A 117 -16.73 3.80 -7.78
CA ILE A 117 -17.76 4.71 -7.25
C ILE A 117 -18.41 5.51 -8.38
N CYS A 118 -19.46 6.26 -8.07
CA CYS A 118 -20.15 7.13 -9.04
C CYS A 118 -20.65 6.41 -10.30
N ASN A 119 -21.14 5.16 -10.14
CA ASN A 119 -21.56 4.26 -11.22
C ASN A 119 -20.42 3.97 -12.22
N GLY A 120 -19.22 3.67 -11.72
CA GLY A 120 -18.08 3.30 -12.57
C GLY A 120 -17.27 4.46 -13.14
N ARG A 121 -17.59 5.71 -12.77
CA ARG A 121 -16.95 6.91 -13.34
C ARG A 121 -15.82 7.46 -12.48
N ALA A 122 -15.66 6.95 -11.27
CA ALA A 122 -14.64 7.38 -10.35
C ALA A 122 -14.12 6.20 -9.52
N THR A 123 -12.97 6.39 -8.91
CA THR A 123 -12.31 5.38 -8.06
C THR A 123 -12.06 5.98 -6.69
N TYR A 124 -12.48 5.26 -5.66
CA TYR A 124 -12.07 5.48 -4.28
C TYR A 124 -10.91 4.55 -3.97
N ILE A 125 -9.87 5.07 -3.32
CA ILE A 125 -8.71 4.27 -2.90
C ILE A 125 -8.59 4.43 -1.40
N ASP A 126 -8.53 3.31 -0.69
CA ASP A 126 -8.30 3.22 0.73
C ASP A 126 -7.02 2.43 1.01
N VAL A 127 -6.19 2.96 1.90
CA VAL A 127 -4.96 2.34 2.35
C VAL A 127 -4.95 2.32 3.86
N ILE A 128 -4.84 1.11 4.40
CA ILE A 128 -4.77 0.90 5.84
C ILE A 128 -3.47 0.17 6.15
N THR A 129 -2.62 0.82 6.95
CA THR A 129 -1.38 0.23 7.45
C THR A 129 -1.43 0.07 8.97
N TYR A 130 -1.10 -1.14 9.43
CA TYR A 130 -0.76 -1.41 10.83
C TYR A 130 0.72 -1.73 10.90
N SER A 131 1.46 -1.17 11.86
CA SER A 131 2.90 -1.40 11.96
C SER A 131 3.40 -1.53 13.40
N CYS A 132 4.48 -2.28 13.56
CA CYS A 132 5.30 -2.31 14.77
C CYS A 132 6.62 -1.59 14.46
N ILE A 133 6.80 -0.40 15.04
CA ILE A 133 7.89 0.52 14.67
C ILE A 133 8.52 1.20 15.89
N ASP A 134 9.78 1.62 15.77
CA ASP A 134 10.49 2.41 16.79
C ASP A 134 9.98 3.85 16.92
N ASN A 135 9.58 4.47 15.81
CA ASN A 135 9.20 5.89 15.80
C ASN A 135 7.95 6.13 14.96
N GLN A 136 6.80 6.23 15.62
CA GLN A 136 5.51 6.40 14.94
C GLN A 136 5.37 7.71 14.18
N VAL A 137 5.92 8.82 14.70
CA VAL A 137 5.75 10.13 14.05
C VAL A 137 6.51 10.15 12.72
N VAL A 138 7.75 9.65 12.73
CA VAL A 138 8.56 9.58 11.51
C VAL A 138 7.94 8.57 10.53
N ALA A 139 7.49 7.41 11.02
CA ALA A 139 6.79 6.42 10.20
C ALA A 139 5.52 6.99 9.54
N TYR A 140 4.66 7.68 10.30
CA TYR A 140 3.46 8.32 9.79
C TYR A 140 3.78 9.30 8.67
N ASN A 141 4.71 10.22 8.91
CA ASN A 141 5.08 11.23 7.91
C ASN A 141 5.65 10.60 6.64
N SER A 142 6.48 9.57 6.76
CA SER A 142 7.02 8.82 5.62
C SER A 142 5.91 8.12 4.84
N TRP A 143 5.07 7.31 5.50
CA TRP A 143 4.00 6.56 4.85
C TRP A 143 2.98 7.48 4.20
N TYR A 144 2.55 8.53 4.89
CA TYR A 144 1.62 9.52 4.35
C TYR A 144 2.17 10.15 3.07
N THR A 145 3.45 10.57 3.08
CA THR A 145 4.09 11.20 1.92
C THR A 145 4.20 10.22 0.76
N LEU A 146 4.67 8.99 1.00
CA LEU A 146 4.90 7.98 -0.02
C LEU A 146 3.61 7.55 -0.72
N HIS A 147 2.57 7.23 0.06
CA HIS A 147 1.28 6.89 -0.49
C HIS A 147 0.72 8.06 -1.30
N THR A 148 0.73 9.26 -0.73
CA THR A 148 0.21 10.45 -1.42
C THR A 148 0.94 10.70 -2.74
N THR A 149 2.28 10.64 -2.75
CA THR A 149 3.07 10.81 -3.96
C THR A 149 2.82 9.70 -4.98
N SER A 150 2.72 8.44 -4.55
CA SER A 150 2.45 7.29 -5.44
C SER A 150 1.08 7.39 -6.10
N PHE A 151 0.03 7.61 -5.31
CA PHE A 151 -1.33 7.71 -5.83
C PHE A 151 -1.52 8.96 -6.70
N GLN A 152 -0.88 10.08 -6.37
CA GLN A 152 -0.88 11.27 -7.24
C GLN A 152 -0.16 11.03 -8.56
N ALA A 153 1.03 10.41 -8.54
CA ALA A 153 1.79 10.10 -9.75
C ALA A 153 1.04 9.12 -10.65
N MET A 154 0.47 8.06 -10.06
CA MET A 154 -0.36 7.10 -10.78
C MET A 154 -1.58 7.79 -11.39
N ALA A 155 -2.34 8.57 -10.62
CA ALA A 155 -3.51 9.27 -11.12
C ALA A 155 -3.15 10.23 -12.29
N ALA A 156 -2.05 10.97 -12.15
CA ALA A 156 -1.54 11.84 -13.21
C ALA A 156 -1.21 11.06 -14.49
N SER A 157 -0.57 9.89 -14.37
CA SER A 157 -0.26 9.02 -15.52
C SER A 157 -1.51 8.50 -16.24
N LEU A 158 -2.63 8.38 -15.53
CA LEU A 158 -3.92 7.93 -16.04
C LEU A 158 -4.81 9.07 -16.57
N GLY A 159 -4.34 10.32 -16.44
CA GLY A 159 -5.12 11.52 -16.74
C GLY A 159 -6.29 11.76 -15.78
N ALA A 160 -6.21 11.21 -14.56
CA ALA A 160 -7.21 11.38 -13.51
C ALA A 160 -6.79 12.49 -12.53
N THR A 161 -7.78 13.20 -11.99
CA THR A 161 -7.61 14.28 -11.00
C THR A 161 -8.34 13.95 -9.71
N VAL A 162 -7.83 14.50 -8.61
CA VAL A 162 -8.47 14.39 -7.29
C VAL A 162 -9.89 14.97 -7.34
N MET A 163 -10.83 14.27 -6.72
CA MET A 163 -12.21 14.71 -6.56
C MET A 163 -12.42 15.36 -5.19
N ALA A 164 -13.11 16.50 -5.18
CA ALA A 164 -13.48 17.19 -3.95
C ALA A 164 -14.73 16.60 -3.25
N GLY A 165 -15.45 15.67 -3.90
CA GLY A 165 -16.58 14.94 -3.30
C GLY A 165 -17.74 14.66 -4.26
N ASP A 166 -18.04 15.59 -5.18
CA ASP A 166 -19.13 15.40 -6.15
C ASP A 166 -18.72 14.41 -7.25
N CYS A 167 -19.62 13.50 -7.60
CA CYS A 167 -19.42 12.61 -8.73
C CYS A 167 -19.27 13.40 -10.04
N PRO A 168 -18.38 12.97 -10.97
CA PRO A 168 -18.20 13.65 -12.26
C PRO A 168 -19.55 13.76 -12.98
N ARG A 169 -19.86 14.93 -13.55
CA ARG A 169 -21.03 15.08 -14.42
C ARG A 169 -20.71 14.51 -15.81
N SER A 170 -21.72 13.93 -16.46
CA SER A 170 -21.65 13.37 -17.81
C SER A 170 -21.17 14.38 -18.84
#